data_AF-A0A853EXE8-F1
#
_entry.id   AF-A0A853EXE8-F1
#
_cell.length_a   1.000
_cell.length_b   1.000
_cell.length_c   1.000
_cell.angle_alpha   90.00
_cell.angle_beta   90.00
_cell.angle_gamma   90.00
#
_symmetry.space_group_name_H-M   'P 1'
#
loop_
_entity.id
_entity.type
_entity.pdbx_description
1 polymer ?
#
loop_
_entity_poly.entity_id
_entity_poly.type
_entity_poly.pdbx_seq_one_letter_code
_entity_poly.pdbx_strand_id
1 'polypeptide(L)'
;MKRNTMLTRSLGLAIAVTATFGLAACGSDDSSSSDSSASATTAAADGGSDTAAADVDVAEDLEAARTAVADALAEDDSWGQIMLASDVKAPTVKYGMLVVPYTPSDAASRVQGTVTITDGAYTIDADSAATGETWVIDQDGTITAAE
;
A
#
# COMPACT_ATOMS: atom_id res chain seq x y z
N MET A 1 22.79 -29.84 21.54
CA MET A 1 21.80 -30.93 21.79
C MET A 1 21.36 -31.52 20.45
N LYS A 2 20.83 -32.75 20.39
CA LYS A 2 20.30 -33.36 19.15
C LYS A 2 18.78 -33.19 19.05
N ARG A 3 18.28 -32.58 17.97
CA ARG A 3 16.98 -32.88 17.34
C ARG A 3 17.07 -32.59 15.83
N ASN A 4 17.06 -33.63 15.00
CA ASN A 4 16.70 -33.50 13.59
C ASN A 4 15.17 -33.37 13.49
N THR A 5 14.68 -32.65 12.48
CA THR A 5 13.58 -33.09 11.61
C THR A 5 13.72 -32.38 10.26
N MET A 6 13.91 -33.12 9.17
CA MET A 6 13.67 -32.61 7.81
C MET A 6 12.17 -32.68 7.53
N LEU A 7 11.57 -31.58 7.07
CA LEU A 7 10.16 -31.52 6.69
C LEU A 7 10.01 -31.51 5.17
N THR A 8 10.20 -32.68 4.56
CA THR A 8 9.92 -32.90 3.14
C THR A 8 8.41 -33.10 2.91
N ARG A 9 7.71 -32.07 2.46
CA ARG A 9 6.35 -32.13 1.91
C ARG A 9 6.27 -31.22 0.68
N SER A 10 6.43 -31.75 -0.54
CA SER A 10 5.52 -32.62 -1.31
C SER A 10 4.63 -31.83 -2.27
N LEU A 11 5.19 -31.63 -3.48
CA LEU A 11 4.55 -31.35 -4.77
C LEU A 11 3.01 -31.46 -4.83
N GLY A 12 2.34 -30.41 -5.30
CA GLY A 12 0.88 -30.35 -5.42
C GLY A 12 0.34 -29.27 -6.38
N LEU A 13 0.99 -29.04 -7.53
CA LEU A 13 0.48 -28.09 -8.53
C LEU A 13 -0.69 -28.71 -9.31
N ALA A 14 -1.92 -28.33 -8.96
CA ALA A 14 -3.13 -28.78 -9.65
C ALA A 14 -3.31 -28.01 -10.98
N ILE A 15 -3.27 -28.74 -12.10
CA ILE A 15 -3.54 -28.20 -13.44
C ILE A 15 -5.05 -28.28 -13.71
N ALA A 16 -5.74 -27.13 -13.68
CA ALA A 16 -7.14 -27.01 -14.10
C ALA A 16 -7.22 -26.65 -15.59
N VAL A 17 -7.91 -27.48 -16.39
CA VAL A 17 -7.92 -27.38 -17.86
C VAL A 17 -9.35 -27.46 -18.41
N THR A 18 -9.74 -26.39 -19.10
CA THR A 18 -10.82 -26.26 -20.11
C THR A 18 -12.27 -26.47 -19.68
N ALA A 19 -13.06 -25.40 -19.85
CA ALA A 19 -14.36 -25.45 -20.51
C ALA A 19 -14.55 -24.18 -21.36
N THR A 20 -15.04 -24.32 -22.59
CA THR A 20 -15.39 -23.20 -23.50
C THR A 20 -16.91 -23.17 -23.76
N PHE A 21 -17.38 -22.22 -24.59
CA PHE A 21 -18.79 -21.86 -24.88
C PHE A 21 -19.49 -21.05 -23.76
N GLY A 22 -20.33 -20.03 -24.05
CA GLY A 22 -20.76 -19.51 -25.36
C GLY A 22 -21.44 -18.12 -25.27
N LEU A 23 -21.63 -17.47 -26.43
CA LEU A 23 -22.01 -16.05 -26.63
C LEU A 23 -23.52 -15.76 -26.46
N ALA A 24 -23.88 -14.51 -26.10
CA ALA A 24 -24.92 -13.69 -26.77
C ALA A 24 -24.96 -12.21 -26.28
N ALA A 25 -25.48 -11.30 -27.12
CA ALA A 25 -25.69 -9.84 -26.94
C ALA A 25 -24.38 -8.98 -26.88
N CYS A 26 -23.94 -8.22 -27.91
CA CYS A 26 -24.57 -7.52 -29.06
C CYS A 26 -25.33 -6.22 -28.69
N GLY A 27 -25.05 -5.05 -29.29
CA GLY A 27 -24.11 -4.67 -30.37
C GLY A 27 -23.67 -3.20 -30.20
N SER A 28 -23.21 -2.40 -31.18
CA SER A 28 -22.82 -2.53 -32.61
C SER A 28 -22.46 -1.10 -33.09
N ASP A 29 -21.72 -0.76 -34.15
CA ASP A 29 -20.86 -1.35 -35.21
C ASP A 29 -20.06 -0.14 -35.80
N ASP A 30 -18.93 -0.17 -36.52
CA ASP A 30 -17.96 -1.16 -37.04
C ASP A 30 -16.63 -0.40 -37.39
N SER A 31 -15.59 -1.13 -37.81
CA SER A 31 -14.63 -0.77 -38.88
C SER A 31 -13.20 -0.26 -38.59
N SER A 32 -12.29 -0.87 -39.36
CA SER A 32 -10.97 -0.41 -39.83
C SER A 32 -9.72 -0.50 -38.92
N SER A 33 -8.79 -1.32 -39.42
CA SER A 33 -7.41 -1.56 -39.02
C SER A 33 -6.54 -0.32 -38.78
N SER A 34 -5.56 -0.43 -37.87
CA SER A 34 -4.14 -0.17 -38.18
C SER A 34 -3.17 -0.67 -37.10
N ASP A 35 -1.92 -0.87 -37.50
CA ASP A 35 -0.74 -1.07 -36.64
C ASP A 35 -0.50 0.16 -35.73
N SER A 36 -0.08 -0.08 -34.48
CA SER A 36 0.82 0.83 -33.75
C SER A 36 1.42 0.16 -32.52
N SER A 37 2.73 0.33 -32.33
CA SER A 37 3.42 0.00 -31.08
C SER A 37 3.09 1.03 -29.99
N ALA A 38 2.80 0.56 -28.77
CA ALA A 38 2.87 1.38 -27.56
C ALA A 38 3.29 0.52 -26.36
N SER A 39 4.01 1.14 -25.42
CA SER A 39 4.52 0.50 -24.21
C SER A 39 3.43 -0.16 -23.37
N ALA A 40 3.78 -1.24 -22.67
CA ALA A 40 2.95 -1.74 -21.58
C ALA A 40 2.85 -0.66 -20.48
N THR A 41 1.67 -0.06 -20.33
CA THR A 41 1.35 0.73 -19.14
C THR A 41 1.28 -0.22 -17.94
N THR A 42 2.13 -0.01 -16.94
CA THR A 42 2.09 -0.78 -15.69
C THR A 42 0.87 -0.37 -14.87
N ALA A 43 -0.28 -0.97 -15.20
CA ALA A 43 -1.50 -0.88 -14.42
C ALA A 43 -1.44 -1.88 -13.24
N ALA A 44 -0.71 -1.51 -12.20
CA ALA A 44 -0.71 -2.15 -10.89
C ALA A 44 -0.25 -1.12 -9.83
N ALA A 45 -0.77 -1.10 -8.60
CA ALA A 45 -1.78 -1.99 -8.02
C ALA A 45 -3.11 -1.26 -7.74
N ASP A 46 -4.22 -1.96 -7.96
CA ASP A 46 -5.49 -1.66 -7.29
C ASP A 46 -5.38 -2.23 -5.87
N GLY A 47 -5.18 -1.33 -4.90
CA GLY A 47 -4.80 -1.67 -3.51
C GLY A 47 -5.98 -1.80 -2.55
N GLY A 48 -7.15 -2.24 -3.04
CA GLY A 48 -8.44 -2.16 -2.34
C GLY A 48 -8.42 -2.68 -0.90
N SER A 49 -8.40 -1.75 0.06
CA SER A 49 -8.49 -2.02 1.50
C SER A 49 -9.92 -1.82 1.99
N ASP A 50 -10.84 -2.62 1.43
CA ASP A 50 -12.29 -2.54 1.65
C ASP A 50 -12.71 -2.87 3.10
N THR A 51 -12.57 -1.91 4.02
CA THR A 51 -13.47 -1.65 5.18
C THR A 51 -13.08 -0.33 5.87
N ALA A 52 -14.09 0.53 6.13
CA ALA A 52 -14.03 1.78 6.90
C ALA A 52 -13.37 3.04 6.29
N ALA A 53 -12.52 2.95 5.26
CA ALA A 53 -11.86 4.13 4.67
C ALA A 53 -12.81 5.15 3.98
N ALA A 54 -13.94 4.71 3.43
CA ALA A 54 -14.72 5.45 2.43
C ALA A 54 -15.47 6.73 2.90
N ASP A 55 -15.48 7.03 4.20
CA ASP A 55 -16.09 8.25 4.79
C ASP A 55 -15.05 9.19 5.44
N VAL A 56 -13.74 8.87 5.37
CA VAL A 56 -12.65 9.67 6.00
C VAL A 56 -11.89 10.45 4.94
N ASP A 57 -11.85 11.78 5.06
CA ASP A 57 -11.24 12.69 4.08
C ASP A 57 -9.71 12.57 3.99
N VAL A 58 -9.06 12.14 5.08
CA VAL A 58 -7.61 11.88 5.14
C VAL A 58 -7.22 10.41 4.86
N ALA A 59 -8.15 9.57 4.38
CA ALA A 59 -7.88 8.15 4.14
C ALA A 59 -6.75 7.93 3.11
N GLU A 60 -6.80 8.62 1.96
CA GLU A 60 -5.75 8.51 0.92
C GLU A 60 -4.36 8.89 1.46
N ASP A 61 -4.29 9.92 2.32
CA ASP A 61 -3.05 10.38 2.95
C ASP A 61 -2.49 9.36 3.94
N LEU A 62 -3.36 8.75 4.76
CA LEU A 62 -3.02 7.69 5.71
C LEU A 62 -2.56 6.41 4.99
N GLU A 63 -3.27 5.99 3.94
CA GLU A 63 -2.91 4.81 3.13
C GLU A 63 -1.59 5.02 2.39
N ALA A 64 -1.35 6.21 1.83
CA ALA A 64 -0.08 6.55 1.18
C ALA A 64 1.09 6.60 2.19
N ALA A 65 0.87 7.14 3.41
CA ALA A 65 1.87 7.14 4.47
C ALA A 65 2.19 5.72 4.95
N ARG A 66 1.16 4.89 5.16
CA ARG A 66 1.29 3.47 5.53
C ARG A 66 2.04 2.69 4.46
N THR A 67 1.71 2.89 3.18
CA THR A 67 2.40 2.24 2.05
C THR A 67 3.89 2.61 2.03
N ALA A 68 4.22 3.90 2.20
CA ALA A 68 5.60 4.38 2.26
C ALA A 68 6.41 3.77 3.42
N VAL A 69 5.78 3.48 4.57
CA VAL A 69 6.39 2.76 5.70
C VAL A 69 6.50 1.25 5.39
N ALA A 70 5.49 0.65 4.77
CA ALA A 70 5.45 -0.77 4.45
C ALA A 70 6.49 -1.17 3.39
N ASP A 71 6.65 -0.40 2.31
CA ASP A 71 7.70 -0.62 1.31
C ASP A 71 9.10 -0.54 1.94
N ALA A 72 9.32 0.46 2.78
CA ALA A 72 10.59 0.65 3.50
C ALA A 72 10.93 -0.52 4.45
N LEU A 73 9.93 -1.08 5.15
CA LEU A 73 10.09 -2.26 6.01
C LEU A 73 10.21 -3.56 5.20
N ALA A 74 9.72 -3.60 3.95
CA ALA A 74 9.92 -4.72 3.03
C ALA A 74 11.32 -4.72 2.40
N GLU A 75 12.00 -3.57 2.32
CA GLU A 75 13.43 -3.48 1.97
C GLU A 75 14.34 -3.87 3.16
N ASP A 76 14.04 -3.40 4.38
CA ASP A 76 14.82 -3.71 5.60
C ASP A 76 13.91 -3.60 6.85
N ASP A 77 13.71 -4.71 7.57
CA ASP A 77 12.81 -4.79 8.73
C ASP A 77 13.44 -4.29 10.05
N SER A 78 14.70 -3.83 10.03
CA SER A 78 15.43 -3.41 11.23
C SER A 78 15.19 -1.95 11.68
N TRP A 79 14.39 -1.17 10.92
CA TRP A 79 14.08 0.22 11.25
C TRP A 79 13.07 0.35 12.39
N GLY A 80 13.54 0.69 13.60
CA GLY A 80 12.68 1.08 14.72
C GLY A 80 12.03 2.47 14.57
N GLN A 81 12.44 3.27 13.57
CA GLN A 81 11.85 4.58 13.29
C GLN A 81 12.08 5.01 11.83
N ILE A 82 11.03 5.52 11.19
CA ILE A 82 11.02 6.03 9.81
C ILE A 82 10.49 7.46 9.81
N MET A 83 11.16 8.37 9.09
CA MET A 83 10.76 9.78 8.97
C MET A 83 10.17 10.05 7.58
N LEU A 84 8.89 10.43 7.54
CA LEU A 84 8.16 10.79 6.33
C LEU A 84 8.42 12.27 6.00
N ALA A 85 8.98 12.57 4.81
CA ALA A 85 9.37 13.93 4.45
C ALA A 85 9.24 14.24 2.94
N SER A 86 8.76 15.45 2.61
CA SER A 86 8.52 15.91 1.23
C SER A 86 9.75 16.52 0.53
N ASP A 87 10.79 16.86 1.31
CA ASP A 87 12.05 17.44 0.85
C ASP A 87 12.95 16.42 0.10
N VAL A 88 12.77 15.11 0.37
CA VAL A 88 13.52 14.04 -0.31
C VAL A 88 12.78 13.53 -1.55
N LYS A 89 13.52 12.98 -2.52
CA LYS A 89 12.97 12.44 -3.79
C LYS A 89 13.11 10.92 -3.95
N ALA A 90 13.75 10.27 -2.99
CA ALA A 90 13.91 8.82 -2.87
C ALA A 90 14.21 8.48 -1.40
N PRO A 91 13.95 7.24 -0.94
CA PRO A 91 14.35 6.79 0.40
C PRO A 91 15.85 7.02 0.64
N THR A 92 16.21 7.53 1.82
CA THR A 92 17.60 7.86 2.14
C THR A 92 17.85 7.83 3.65
N VAL A 93 18.99 7.31 4.07
CA VAL A 93 19.35 7.23 5.50
C VAL A 93 20.06 8.51 5.94
N LYS A 94 19.49 9.23 6.92
CA LYS A 94 20.10 10.42 7.56
C LYS A 94 20.21 10.19 9.06
N TYR A 95 21.39 10.41 9.63
CA TYR A 95 21.69 10.29 11.06
C TYR A 95 21.35 8.92 11.71
N GLY A 96 21.25 7.86 10.91
CA GLY A 96 20.85 6.51 11.38
C GLY A 96 19.34 6.27 11.39
N MET A 97 18.54 7.19 10.85
CA MET A 97 17.11 7.01 10.61
C MET A 97 16.87 6.93 9.09
N LEU A 98 15.92 6.11 8.66
CA LEU A 98 15.45 6.13 7.27
C LEU A 98 14.51 7.32 7.06
N VAL A 99 14.71 8.04 5.97
CA VAL A 99 13.88 9.16 5.54
C VAL A 99 13.23 8.80 4.20
N VAL A 100 11.90 8.73 4.17
CA VAL A 100 11.12 8.24 3.03
C VAL A 100 10.36 9.41 2.40
N PRO A 101 10.32 9.54 1.05
CA PRO A 101 9.57 10.57 0.36
C PRO A 101 8.07 10.40 0.60
N TYR A 102 7.46 11.39 1.23
CA TYR A 102 6.01 11.45 1.45
C TYR A 102 5.56 12.91 1.39
N THR A 103 4.38 13.17 0.84
CA THR A 103 3.78 14.51 0.76
C THR A 103 2.27 14.35 0.96
N PRO A 104 1.68 14.93 2.02
CA PRO A 104 0.24 14.86 2.21
C PRO A 104 -0.50 15.77 1.22
N SER A 105 -1.78 15.47 1.01
CA SER A 105 -2.72 16.26 0.23
C SER A 105 -3.22 17.50 1.00
N ASP A 106 -4.00 18.36 0.33
CA ASP A 106 -4.69 19.48 0.96
C ASP A 106 -5.83 19.04 1.92
N ALA A 107 -6.19 17.74 1.98
CA ALA A 107 -7.18 17.22 2.92
C ALA A 107 -6.61 17.01 4.34
N ALA A 108 -5.32 16.70 4.48
CA ALA A 108 -4.66 16.57 5.78
C ALA A 108 -3.95 17.87 6.18
N SER A 109 -4.41 18.50 7.27
CA SER A 109 -3.77 19.68 7.87
C SER A 109 -2.42 19.38 8.51
N ARG A 110 -2.22 18.12 8.92
CA ARG A 110 -0.95 17.52 9.38
C ARG A 110 -1.02 16.00 9.17
N VAL A 111 0.14 15.38 8.93
CA VAL A 111 0.36 13.93 9.04
C VAL A 111 1.59 13.68 9.90
N GLN A 112 1.62 12.55 10.62
CA GLN A 112 2.71 12.17 11.53
C GLN A 112 4.03 11.93 10.77
N GLY A 113 4.88 12.96 10.73
CA GLY A 113 6.17 12.92 10.02
C GLY A 113 7.24 11.96 10.57
N THR A 114 7.03 11.31 11.72
CA THR A 114 7.98 10.38 12.32
C THR A 114 7.25 9.17 12.91
N VAL A 115 7.25 8.07 12.15
CA VAL A 115 6.59 6.82 12.50
C VAL A 115 7.54 5.95 13.31
N THR A 116 7.09 5.50 14.48
CA THR A 116 7.89 4.64 15.38
C THR A 116 7.38 3.21 15.28
N ILE A 117 8.29 2.26 15.04
CA ILE A 117 7.96 0.86 14.76
C ILE A 117 8.43 0.01 15.94
N THR A 118 7.51 -0.79 16.49
CA THR A 118 7.75 -1.65 17.66
C THR A 118 7.40 -3.08 17.30
N ASP A 119 8.40 -3.95 17.19
CA ASP A 119 8.25 -5.37 16.80
C ASP A 119 7.45 -5.57 15.48
N GLY A 120 7.55 -4.60 14.56
CA GLY A 120 6.86 -4.59 13.27
C GLY A 120 5.49 -3.88 13.27
N ALA A 121 4.91 -3.60 14.44
CA ALA A 121 3.68 -2.82 14.57
C ALA A 121 3.96 -1.31 14.57
N TYR A 122 3.07 -0.53 13.97
CA TYR A 122 3.14 0.93 13.92
C TYR A 122 1.76 1.55 13.67
N THR A 123 1.61 2.82 14.04
CA THR A 123 0.44 3.65 13.72
C THR A 123 0.88 4.99 13.16
N ILE A 124 0.05 5.59 12.30
CA ILE A 124 0.30 6.90 11.69
C ILE A 124 -0.95 7.77 11.90
N ASP A 125 -0.79 8.96 12.45
CA ASP A 125 -1.89 9.92 12.65
C ASP A 125 -1.94 10.99 11.55
N ALA A 126 -3.16 11.40 11.17
CA ALA A 126 -3.45 12.51 10.27
C ALA A 126 -4.59 13.38 10.83
N ASP A 127 -4.44 14.70 10.75
CA ASP A 127 -5.42 15.67 11.24
C ASP A 127 -6.21 16.26 10.06
N SER A 128 -7.51 16.00 9.98
CA SER A 128 -8.38 16.49 8.90
C SER A 128 -8.37 18.03 8.81
N ALA A 129 -8.16 18.56 7.62
CA ALA A 129 -8.33 19.98 7.32
C ALA A 129 -9.80 20.39 7.17
N ALA A 130 -10.70 19.43 6.90
CA ALA A 130 -12.12 19.67 6.70
C ALA A 130 -12.92 19.67 8.02
N THR A 131 -12.66 18.72 8.93
CA THR A 131 -13.37 18.58 10.21
C THR A 131 -12.55 19.01 11.42
N GLY A 132 -11.21 18.94 11.34
CA GLY A 132 -10.31 19.14 12.48
C GLY A 132 -10.16 17.90 13.38
N GLU A 133 -10.67 16.75 12.97
CA GLU A 133 -10.55 15.48 13.70
C GLU A 133 -9.23 14.76 13.37
N THR A 134 -8.61 14.14 14.38
CA THR A 134 -7.43 13.28 14.20
C THR A 134 -7.87 11.85 13.92
N TRP A 135 -7.36 11.29 12.82
CA TRP A 135 -7.54 9.90 12.40
C TRP A 135 -6.21 9.16 12.49
N VAL A 136 -6.26 7.85 12.75
CA VAL A 136 -5.10 6.98 12.91
C VAL A 136 -5.28 5.76 12.01
N ILE A 137 -4.23 5.38 11.27
CA ILE A 137 -4.14 4.09 10.58
C ILE A 137 -3.13 3.17 11.26
N ASP A 138 -3.45 1.88 11.34
CA ASP A 138 -2.51 0.83 11.80
C ASP A 138 -1.73 0.17 10.65
N GLN A 139 -0.79 -0.71 10.98
CA GLN A 139 -0.02 -1.47 9.98
C GLN A 139 -0.88 -2.36 9.06
N ASP A 140 -2.05 -2.80 9.51
CA ASP A 140 -2.95 -3.70 8.77
C ASP A 140 -3.88 -2.94 7.80
N GLY A 141 -4.07 -1.63 8.03
CA GLY A 141 -4.88 -0.72 7.22
C GLY A 141 -6.18 -0.27 7.89
N THR A 142 -6.39 -0.59 9.17
CA THR A 142 -7.58 -0.15 9.90
C THR A 142 -7.49 1.36 10.18
N ILE A 143 -8.45 2.15 9.72
CA ILE A 143 -8.57 3.57 10.07
C ILE A 143 -9.57 3.74 11.23
N THR A 144 -9.16 4.46 12.27
CA THR A 144 -10.00 4.82 13.43
C THR A 144 -9.78 6.29 13.83
N ALA A 145 -10.77 6.93 14.44
CA ALA A 145 -10.55 8.22 15.11
C ALA A 145 -9.59 8.04 16.32
N ALA A 146 -8.83 9.07 16.65
CA ALA A 146 -8.03 9.11 17.88
C ALA A 146 -8.90 9.32 19.14
N GLU A 147 -8.46 8.76 20.28
CA GLU A 147 -9.09 8.91 21.61
C GLU A 147 -8.51 10.07 22.45
#